data_AF-A0A4S4D6R4-F1
#
_entry.id   AF-A0A4S4D6R4-F1
#
_cell.length_a   1.000
_cell.length_b   1.000
_cell.length_c   1.000
_cell.angle_alpha   90.00
_cell.angle_beta   90.00
_cell.angle_gamma   90.00
#
_symmetry.space_group_name_H-M   'P 1'
#
loop_
_entity.id
_entity.type
_entity.pdbx_description
1 polymer ?
#
loop_
_entity_poly.entity_id
_entity_poly.type
_entity_poly.pdbx_seq_one_letter_code
_entity_poly.pdbx_strand_id
1 'polypeptide(L)'
;MEAAKQQTQTHFVLVHSACHGAWCWCKLKPLLESHGHKVTAFDLSASDINMKKIEELHTLYDYTEPLMEVRESLPPGEKVVLIGHSLGGLNLAFAMDKFPKKISDIVFLTAFMPDTVHKPSFVIENVQII
;
A
#
# COMPACT_ATOMS: atom_id res chain seq x y z
N MET A 1 29.65 24.30 -10.43
CA MET A 1 29.50 22.85 -10.27
C MET A 1 28.60 22.63 -9.08
N GLU A 2 27.32 22.38 -9.32
CA GLU A 2 26.37 22.04 -8.26
C GLU A 2 26.72 20.63 -7.75
N ALA A 3 26.93 20.50 -6.45
CA ALA A 3 27.17 19.20 -5.84
C ALA A 3 25.95 18.31 -6.13
N ALA A 4 26.16 17.20 -6.84
CA ALA A 4 25.13 16.21 -7.06
C ALA A 4 24.59 15.76 -5.68
N LYS A 5 23.34 16.10 -5.40
CA LYS A 5 22.65 15.68 -4.18
C LYS A 5 22.68 14.15 -4.16
N GLN A 6 23.35 13.56 -3.18
CA GLN A 6 23.39 12.11 -3.02
C GLN A 6 21.94 11.63 -2.84
N GLN A 7 21.40 10.99 -3.87
CA GLN A 7 20.02 10.52 -3.86
C GLN A 7 19.97 9.29 -2.97
N THR A 8 19.37 9.43 -1.79
CA THR A 8 19.20 8.33 -0.85
C THR A 8 18.25 7.30 -1.46
N GLN A 9 18.67 6.04 -1.47
CA GLN A 9 17.83 4.93 -1.92
C GLN A 9 16.63 4.77 -0.98
N THR A 10 15.44 5.12 -1.46
CA THR A 10 14.16 4.85 -0.79
C THR A 10 13.60 3.48 -1.20
N HIS A 11 12.93 2.79 -0.27
CA HIS A 11 12.15 1.60 -0.56
C HIS A 11 10.66 1.95 -0.60
N PHE A 12 10.05 1.82 -1.78
CA PHE A 12 8.61 2.00 -2.00
C PHE A 12 7.88 0.67 -1.90
N VAL A 13 6.79 0.64 -1.14
CA VAL A 13 5.84 -0.48 -1.08
C VAL A 13 4.53 0.00 -1.71
N LEU A 14 4.12 -0.65 -2.80
CA LEU A 14 2.99 -0.25 -3.63
C LEU A 14 1.79 -1.18 -3.40
N VAL A 15 0.68 -0.61 -2.92
CA VAL A 15 -0.56 -1.31 -2.58
C VAL A 15 -1.64 -0.94 -3.60
N HIS A 16 -2.10 -1.93 -4.38
CA HIS A 16 -3.07 -1.73 -5.45
C HIS A 16 -4.50 -1.48 -4.92
N SER A 17 -5.42 -1.15 -5.85
CA SER A 17 -6.84 -0.92 -5.58
C SER A 17 -7.67 -2.21 -5.57
N ALA A 18 -8.93 -2.11 -5.16
CA ALA A 18 -9.92 -3.17 -5.34
C ALA A 18 -9.96 -3.66 -6.80
N CYS A 19 -10.19 -4.96 -7.00
CA CYS A 19 -10.31 -5.61 -8.31
C CYS A 19 -9.06 -5.51 -9.22
N HIS A 20 -7.92 -5.10 -8.67
CA HIS A 20 -6.63 -5.03 -9.37
C HIS A 20 -5.61 -5.95 -8.68
N GLY A 21 -4.37 -5.96 -9.17
CA GLY A 21 -3.22 -6.59 -8.52
C GLY A 21 -1.96 -5.77 -8.71
N ALA A 22 -0.81 -6.34 -8.37
CA ALA A 22 0.52 -5.76 -8.52
C ALA A 22 0.80 -5.30 -9.96
N TRP A 23 0.19 -5.97 -10.95
CA TRP A 23 0.32 -5.65 -12.37
C TRP A 23 0.00 -4.19 -12.72
N CYS A 24 -0.85 -3.50 -11.95
CA CYS A 24 -1.19 -2.09 -12.21
C CYS A 24 0.02 -1.15 -12.05
N TRP A 25 1.05 -1.58 -11.31
CA TRP A 25 2.28 -0.85 -11.08
C TRP A 25 3.37 -1.11 -12.13
N CYS A 26 3.10 -1.88 -13.18
CA CYS A 26 4.09 -2.32 -14.16
C CYS A 26 4.87 -1.19 -14.86
N LYS A 27 4.29 0.01 -14.95
CA LYS A 27 4.96 1.20 -15.51
C LYS A 27 5.72 2.01 -14.46
N LEU A 28 5.21 2.07 -13.23
CA LEU A 28 5.80 2.87 -12.16
C LEU A 28 7.00 2.17 -11.52
N LYS A 29 6.92 0.85 -11.32
CA LYS A 29 8.01 0.04 -10.75
C LYS A 29 9.34 0.23 -11.50
N PRO A 30 9.44 0.01 -12.82
CA PRO A 30 10.71 0.19 -13.54
C PRO A 30 11.18 1.65 -13.53
N LEU A 31 10.27 2.63 -13.51
CA LEU A 31 10.62 4.05 -13.44
C LEU A 31 11.28 4.40 -12.10
N LEU A 32 10.75 3.90 -10.98
CA LEU A 32 11.34 4.12 -9.66
C LEU A 32 12.67 3.37 -9.52
N GLU A 33 12.74 2.13 -10.02
CA GLU A 33 13.96 1.32 -10.01
C GLU A 33 15.07 1.95 -10.86
N SER A 34 14.75 2.56 -12.01
CA SER A 34 15.73 3.26 -12.84
C SER A 34 16.33 4.50 -12.17
N HIS A 35 15.67 5.05 -11.15
CA HIS A 35 16.16 6.15 -10.32
C HIS A 35 16.87 5.66 -9.04
N GLY A 36 17.21 4.36 -8.97
CA GLY A 36 17.97 3.79 -7.87
C GLY A 36 17.15 3.52 -6.61
N HIS A 37 15.82 3.43 -6.72
CA HIS A 37 14.94 3.07 -5.62
C HIS A 37 14.62 1.58 -5.60
N LYS A 38 14.33 1.03 -4.41
CA LYS A 38 13.80 -0.33 -4.27
C LYS A 38 12.28 -0.28 -4.33
N VAL A 39 11.65 -1.22 -5.01
CA VAL A 39 10.18 -1.25 -5.15
C VAL A 39 9.63 -2.64 -4.89
N THR A 40 8.73 -2.75 -3.91
CA THR A 40 7.92 -3.95 -3.67
C THR A 40 6.49 -3.67 -4.12
N ALA A 41 6.06 -4.35 -5.17
CA ALA A 41 4.67 -4.43 -5.59
C ALA A 41 4.24 -5.88 -5.42
N PHE A 42 3.08 -6.10 -4.80
CA PHE A 42 2.61 -7.42 -4.40
C PHE A 42 1.09 -7.49 -4.55
N ASP A 43 0.55 -8.70 -4.57
CA ASP A 43 -0.89 -8.93 -4.64
C ASP A 43 -1.49 -9.06 -3.24
N LEU A 44 -2.54 -8.31 -2.97
CA LEU A 44 -3.40 -8.53 -1.80
C LEU A 44 -4.12 -9.88 -1.92
N SER A 45 -4.72 -10.35 -0.83
CA SER A 45 -5.44 -11.63 -0.85
C SER A 45 -6.55 -11.61 -1.91
N ALA A 46 -6.76 -12.73 -2.61
CA ALA A 46 -7.76 -12.86 -3.67
C ALA A 46 -7.65 -11.84 -4.82
N SER A 47 -6.43 -11.34 -5.07
CA SER A 47 -6.14 -10.37 -6.12
C SER A 47 -5.12 -10.95 -7.12
N ASP A 48 -5.35 -10.73 -8.42
CA ASP A 48 -4.52 -11.25 -9.53
C ASP A 48 -4.18 -12.73 -9.40
N ILE A 49 -2.92 -13.08 -9.15
CA ILE A 49 -2.43 -14.46 -9.05
C ILE A 49 -2.58 -15.06 -7.64
N ASN A 50 -3.06 -14.28 -6.66
CA ASN A 50 -3.32 -14.79 -5.32
C ASN A 50 -4.53 -15.73 -5.36
N MET A 51 -4.30 -17.01 -5.03
CA MET A 51 -5.28 -18.09 -5.21
C MET A 51 -6.41 -18.13 -4.16
N LYS A 52 -6.35 -17.29 -3.12
CA LYS A 52 -7.47 -17.17 -2.17
C LYS A 52 -8.70 -16.70 -2.92
N LYS A 53 -9.88 -17.18 -2.55
CA LYS A 53 -11.13 -16.68 -3.11
C LYS A 53 -11.65 -15.51 -2.30
N ILE A 54 -12.37 -14.59 -2.93
CA ILE A 54 -12.89 -13.41 -2.21
C ILE A 54 -13.90 -13.81 -1.12
N GLU A 55 -14.60 -14.94 -1.30
CA GLU A 55 -15.54 -15.50 -0.33
C GLU A 55 -14.85 -16.07 0.92
N GLU A 56 -13.55 -16.35 0.84
CA GLU A 56 -12.73 -16.81 1.97
C GLU A 56 -12.26 -15.63 2.84
N LEU A 57 -12.44 -14.39 2.38
CA LEU A 57 -12.03 -13.19 3.09
C LEU A 57 -13.23 -12.60 3.85
N HIS A 58 -13.10 -12.48 5.17
CA HIS A 58 -14.19 -12.02 6.03
C HIS A 58 -13.94 -10.61 6.59
N THR A 59 -12.70 -10.14 6.51
CA THR A 59 -12.27 -8.86 7.09
C THR A 59 -11.27 -8.14 6.18
N LEU A 60 -11.09 -6.84 6.42
CA LEU A 60 -10.01 -6.07 5.79
C LEU A 60 -8.63 -6.65 6.18
N TYR A 61 -8.51 -7.26 7.36
CA TYR A 61 -7.28 -7.92 7.77
C TYR A 61 -6.93 -9.08 6.85
N ASP A 62 -7.89 -9.97 6.56
CA ASP A 62 -7.70 -11.09 5.66
C ASP A 62 -7.26 -10.62 4.26
N TYR A 63 -7.85 -9.52 3.80
CA TYR A 63 -7.46 -8.87 2.55
C TYR A 63 -6.03 -8.29 2.58
N THR A 64 -5.61 -7.76 3.73
CA THR A 64 -4.33 -7.05 3.92
C THR A 64 -3.19 -7.95 4.37
N GLU A 65 -3.43 -9.24 4.61
CA GLU A 65 -2.42 -10.18 5.12
C GLU A 65 -1.10 -10.16 4.33
N PRO A 66 -1.08 -10.13 2.98
CA PRO A 66 0.18 -10.08 2.23
C PRO A 66 1.04 -8.83 2.55
N LEU A 67 0.42 -7.70 2.94
CA LEU A 67 1.16 -6.52 3.39
C LEU A 67 1.85 -6.76 4.74
N MET A 68 1.27 -7.61 5.60
CA MET A 68 1.92 -8.03 6.85
C MET A 68 3.13 -8.91 6.59
N GLU A 69 3.06 -9.79 5.59
CA GLU A 69 4.19 -10.62 5.16
C GLU A 69 5.32 -9.75 4.59
N VAL A 70 4.98 -8.75 3.75
CA VAL A 70 5.95 -7.76 3.26
C VAL A 70 6.63 -7.06 4.43
N ARG A 71 5.88 -6.62 5.45
CA ARG A 71 6.46 -6.02 6.66
C ARG A 71 7.46 -6.95 7.36
N GLU A 72 7.09 -8.21 7.58
CA GLU A 72 7.95 -9.18 8.29
C GLU A 72 9.22 -9.48 7.51
N SER A 73 9.17 -9.40 6.17
CA SER A 73 10.35 -9.54 5.31
C SER A 73 11.31 -8.34 5.36
N LEU A 74 10.90 -7.20 5.94
CA LEU A 74 11.73 -5.99 5.99
C LEU A 74 12.89 -6.16 6.99
N PRO A 75 14.14 -5.89 6.58
CA PRO A 75 15.30 -5.89 7.47
C PRO A 75 15.10 -5.07 8.77
N PRO A 76 15.81 -5.43 9.85
CA PRO A 76 15.82 -4.64 11.07
C PRO A 76 16.21 -3.18 10.79
N GLY A 77 15.41 -2.23 11.30
CA GLY A 77 15.65 -0.80 11.11
C GLY A 77 15.24 -0.22 9.74
N GLU A 78 14.91 -1.05 8.73
CA GLU A 78 14.45 -0.56 7.43
C GLU A 78 13.05 0.07 7.55
N LYS A 79 12.89 1.27 6.99
CA LYS A 79 11.62 1.97 6.83
C LYS A 79 11.26 2.09 5.36
N VAL A 80 9.96 2.09 5.07
CA VAL A 80 9.44 2.16 3.69
C VAL A 80 8.51 3.35 3.50
N VAL A 81 8.43 3.83 2.25
CA VAL A 81 7.35 4.71 1.80
C VAL A 81 6.21 3.84 1.32
N LEU A 82 5.05 3.93 1.98
CA LEU A 82 3.89 3.12 1.66
C LEU A 82 2.93 3.93 0.77
N ILE A 83 2.64 3.42 -0.43
CA ILE A 83 1.77 4.07 -1.41
C ILE A 83 0.54 3.19 -1.63
N GLY A 84 -0.65 3.74 -1.40
CA GLY A 84 -1.92 3.04 -1.60
C GLY A 84 -2.77 3.73 -2.63
N HIS A 85 -3.28 2.97 -3.59
CA HIS A 85 -4.17 3.45 -4.63
C HIS A 85 -5.65 3.12 -4.32
N SER A 86 -6.55 4.11 -4.40
CA SER A 86 -8.00 3.91 -4.20
C SER A 86 -8.33 3.17 -2.89
N LEU A 87 -8.94 1.97 -2.93
CA LEU A 87 -9.19 1.13 -1.75
C LEU A 87 -7.92 0.82 -0.94
N GLY A 88 -6.75 0.79 -1.61
CA GLY A 88 -5.45 0.60 -0.98
C GLY A 88 -5.19 1.55 0.19
N GLY A 89 -5.81 2.73 0.21
CA GLY A 89 -5.72 3.66 1.33
C GLY A 89 -6.25 3.10 2.67
N LEU A 90 -7.24 2.20 2.65
CA LEU A 90 -7.69 1.52 3.87
C LEU A 90 -6.65 0.51 4.37
N ASN A 91 -5.98 -0.20 3.46
CA ASN A 91 -4.88 -1.11 3.79
C ASN A 91 -3.69 -0.35 4.40
N LEU A 92 -3.42 0.87 3.91
CA LEU A 92 -2.43 1.80 4.47
C LEU A 92 -2.77 2.20 5.89
N ALA A 93 -4.02 2.63 6.15
CA ALA A 93 -4.46 2.99 7.49
C ALA A 93 -4.34 1.82 8.47
N PHE A 94 -4.66 0.60 8.02
CA PHE A 94 -4.44 -0.60 8.81
C PHE A 94 -2.95 -0.83 9.14
N ALA A 95 -2.07 -0.65 8.16
CA ALA A 95 -0.62 -0.74 8.35
C ALA A 95 -0.06 0.29 9.34
N MET A 96 -0.59 1.53 9.30
CA MET A 96 -0.23 2.60 10.23
C MET A 96 -0.50 2.26 11.68
N ASP A 97 -1.62 1.58 11.95
CA ASP A 97 -1.99 1.15 13.30
C ASP A 97 -1.07 0.03 13.80
N LYS A 98 -0.74 -0.93 12.91
CA LYS A 98 0.01 -2.14 13.31
C LYS A 98 1.52 -1.96 13.38
N PHE A 99 2.12 -1.14 12.52
CA PHE A 99 3.58 -1.02 12.42
C PHE A 99 4.10 0.35 12.03
N PRO A 100 3.72 1.42 12.74
CA PRO A 100 4.10 2.78 12.40
C PRO A 100 5.64 2.98 12.36
N LYS A 101 6.41 2.19 13.12
CA LYS A 101 7.88 2.28 13.17
C LYS A 101 8.59 1.82 11.90
N LYS A 102 7.93 1.05 11.03
CA LYS A 102 8.47 0.53 9.76
C LYS A 102 8.11 1.43 8.58
N ILE A 103 7.38 2.51 8.80
CA ILE A 103 6.93 3.42 7.75
C ILE A 103 7.65 4.76 7.92
N SER A 104 8.25 5.29 6.85
CA SER A 104 8.83 6.64 6.85
C SER A 104 7.78 7.66 6.44
N ASP A 105 7.06 7.38 5.35
CA ASP A 105 6.09 8.28 4.73
C ASP A 105 4.94 7.48 4.14
N ILE A 106 3.80 8.15 3.96
CA ILE A 106 2.59 7.55 3.40
C ILE A 106 2.03 8.41 2.29
N VAL A 107 1.65 7.77 1.20
CA VAL A 107 1.06 8.41 0.03
C VAL A 107 -0.29 7.79 -0.26
N PHE A 108 -1.35 8.56 -0.01
CA PHE A 108 -2.72 8.23 -0.43
C PHE A 108 -2.92 8.68 -1.88
N LEU A 109 -2.65 7.79 -2.84
CA LEU A 109 -2.76 8.07 -4.27
C LEU A 109 -4.21 7.87 -4.73
N THR A 110 -4.95 8.97 -4.93
CA THR A 110 -6.38 8.93 -5.31
C THR A 110 -7.14 7.91 -4.48
N ALA A 111 -6.88 7.92 -3.16
CA ALA A 111 -7.22 6.85 -2.24
C ALA A 111 -8.18 7.31 -1.13
N PHE A 112 -8.87 6.34 -0.54
CA PHE A 112 -9.62 6.59 0.70
C PHE A 112 -8.63 6.86 1.83
N MET A 113 -8.73 8.02 2.46
CA MET A 113 -7.95 8.38 3.64
C MET A 113 -8.90 8.44 4.83
N PRO A 114 -9.02 7.37 5.63
CA PRO A 114 -9.92 7.35 6.79
C PRO A 114 -9.37 8.27 7.89
N ASP A 115 -10.27 8.82 8.70
CA ASP A 115 -9.91 9.44 9.96
C ASP A 115 -9.93 8.42 11.11
N THR A 116 -9.67 8.89 12.33
CA THR A 116 -9.65 8.04 13.54
C THR A 116 -10.94 8.17 14.37
N VAL A 117 -11.96 8.86 13.86
CA VAL A 117 -13.19 9.19 14.60
C VAL A 117 -14.37 8.38 14.06
N HIS A 118 -14.47 8.26 12.75
CA HIS A 118 -15.57 7.62 12.05
C HIS A 118 -15.18 6.24 11.55
N LYS A 119 -16.18 5.40 11.23
CA LYS A 119 -15.93 4.11 10.58
C LYS A 119 -15.36 4.35 9.18
N PRO A 120 -14.46 3.48 8.66
CA PRO A 120 -13.91 3.63 7.31
C PRO A 120 -14.96 3.73 6.19
N SER A 121 -16.13 3.12 6.39
CA SER A 121 -17.26 3.18 5.46
C SER A 121 -18.05 4.49 5.51
N PHE A 122 -17.78 5.39 6.46
CA PHE A 122 -18.57 6.61 6.69
C PHE A 122 -18.75 7.45 5.42
N VAL A 123 -17.70 7.67 4.64
CA VAL A 123 -17.81 8.44 3.40
C VAL A 123 -18.70 7.73 2.38
N ILE A 124 -18.60 6.39 2.25
CA ILE A 124 -19.40 5.62 1.30
C ILE A 124 -20.88 5.55 1.74
N GLU A 125 -21.13 5.36 3.04
CA GLU A 125 -22.48 5.30 3.61
C GLU A 125 -23.22 6.65 3.51
N ASN A 126 -22.49 7.76 3.55
CA ASN A 126 -23.05 9.10 3.44
C ASN A 126 -22.97 9.70 2.03
N VAL A 127 -22.43 8.97 1.05
CA VAL A 127 -22.55 9.35 -0.35
C VAL A 127 -24.00 9.12 -0.75
N GLN A 128 -24.76 10.21 -0.80
CA GLN A 128 -26.04 10.23 -1.51
C GLN A 128 -25.73 10.17 -3.00
N ILE A 129 -25.76 8.97 -3.57
CA ILE A 129 -25.96 8.83 -5.01
C ILE A 129 -27.43 9.20 -5.25
N ILE A 130 -27.63 10.25 -6.03
CA ILE A 130 -28.91 10.85 -6.43
C ILE A 130 -30.00 9.80 -6.68
#